data_AF-A0A259PPE6-F1
#
_entry.id   AF-A0A259PPE6-F1
#
_cell.length_a   1.000
_cell.length_b   1.000
_cell.length_c   1.000
_cell.angle_alpha   90.00
_cell.angle_beta   90.00
_cell.angle_gamma   90.00
#
_symmetry.space_group_name_H-M   'P 1'
#
loop_
_entity.id
_entity.type
_entity.pdbx_description
1 polymer ?
#
loop_
_entity_poly.entity_id
_entity_poly.type
_entity_poly.pdbx_seq_one_letter_code
_entity_poly.pdbx_strand_id
1 'polypeptide(L)'
;MIERYKSAVTAKAGQIHRVEDWGRRQLAYPIQKLAKAHYACMNIECDLETLRELEHSFKFNDAVLRSLVIKTDKAETAPSIMMKQVERDEARKAQQEQTA
;
A
#
# COMPACT_ATOMS: atom_id res chain seq x y z
N MET A 1 -7.04 -4.70 -6.34
CA MET A 1 -5.72 -4.45 -6.97
C MET A 1 -4.56 -4.96 -6.13
N ILE A 2 -4.53 -4.68 -4.81
CA ILE A 2 -3.46 -5.16 -3.92
C ILE A 2 -3.29 -6.69 -4.02
N GLU A 3 -4.38 -7.46 -3.97
CA GLU A 3 -4.34 -8.93 -4.10
C GLU A 3 -3.67 -9.41 -5.39
N ARG A 4 -3.91 -8.74 -6.52
CA ARG A 4 -3.27 -9.09 -7.81
C ARG A 4 -1.75 -8.99 -7.72
N TYR A 5 -1.24 -7.94 -7.08
CA TYR A 5 0.19 -7.76 -6.89
C TYR A 5 0.75 -8.74 -5.84
N LYS A 6 -0.03 -9.08 -4.81
CA LYS A 6 0.36 -10.16 -3.88
C LYS A 6 0.55 -11.48 -4.62
N SER A 7 -0.41 -11.87 -5.45
CA SER A 7 -0.34 -13.11 -6.23
C SER A 7 0.82 -13.12 -7.22
N ALA A 8 1.15 -11.98 -7.82
CA ALA A 8 2.33 -11.87 -8.70
C ALA A 8 3.64 -12.13 -7.95
N VAL A 9 3.77 -11.60 -6.73
CA VAL A 9 4.95 -11.81 -5.87
C VAL A 9 5.03 -13.26 -5.40
N THR A 10 3.93 -13.84 -4.92
CA THR A 10 3.94 -15.22 -4.41
C THR A 10 4.14 -16.25 -5.51
N ALA A 11 3.67 -15.99 -6.74
CA ALA A 11 3.87 -16.88 -7.88
C ALA A 11 5.36 -17.08 -8.24
N LYS A 12 6.20 -16.08 -7.99
CA LYS A 12 7.66 -16.14 -8.21
C LYS A 12 8.46 -16.44 -6.94
N ALA A 13 7.82 -17.09 -5.96
CA ALA A 13 8.42 -17.46 -4.67
C ALA A 13 8.90 -16.27 -3.80
N GLY A 14 8.39 -15.06 -4.05
CA GLY A 14 8.61 -13.91 -3.19
C GLY A 14 7.77 -13.99 -1.91
N GLN A 15 8.28 -13.40 -0.83
CA GLN A 15 7.59 -13.33 0.46
C GLN A 15 7.00 -11.94 0.69
N ILE A 16 5.84 -11.90 1.36
CA ILE A 16 5.15 -10.66 1.70
C ILE A 16 5.13 -10.57 3.22
N HIS A 17 5.89 -9.63 3.75
CA HIS A 17 6.08 -9.46 5.20
C HIS A 17 5.01 -8.57 5.81
N ARG A 18 4.60 -7.52 5.09
CA ARG A 18 3.66 -6.53 5.57
C ARG A 18 2.82 -6.00 4.44
N VAL A 19 1.52 -5.87 4.68
CA VAL A 19 0.59 -5.21 3.75
C VAL A 19 -0.29 -4.30 4.59
N GLU A 20 -0.25 -3.02 4.29
CA GLU A 20 -1.06 -2.02 4.97
C GLU A 20 -1.89 -1.25 3.94
N ASP A 21 -3.17 -1.18 4.21
CA ASP A 21 -4.08 -0.30 3.50
C ASP A 21 -4.33 0.94 4.37
N TRP A 22 -3.90 2.11 3.89
CA TRP A 22 -4.09 3.36 4.63
C TRP A 22 -5.35 4.11 4.20
N GLY A 23 -6.11 3.55 3.27
CA GLY A 23 -7.34 4.13 2.74
C GLY A 23 -7.12 5.42 1.95
N ARG A 24 -8.20 6.19 1.78
CA ARG A 24 -8.21 7.44 1.03
C ARG A 24 -7.76 8.61 1.90
N ARG A 25 -6.71 9.30 1.47
CA ARG A 25 -6.14 10.47 2.14
C ARG A 25 -6.07 11.67 1.21
N GLN A 26 -6.14 12.88 1.78
CA GLN A 26 -5.94 14.11 1.04
C GLN A 26 -4.45 14.28 0.72
N LEU A 27 -4.16 14.59 -0.54
CA LEU A 27 -2.81 14.87 -1.02
C LEU A 27 -2.37 16.26 -0.55
N ALA A 28 -1.07 16.42 -0.26
CA ALA A 28 -0.50 17.72 0.08
C ALA A 28 -0.60 18.71 -1.09
N TYR A 29 -0.57 18.20 -2.32
CA TYR A 29 -0.77 18.95 -3.56
C TYR A 29 -1.43 18.07 -4.62
N PRO A 30 -2.18 18.63 -5.58
CA PRO A 30 -2.85 17.84 -6.60
C PRO A 30 -1.86 17.11 -7.51
N ILE A 31 -2.13 15.83 -7.79
CA ILE A 31 -1.40 15.03 -8.78
C ILE A 31 -2.39 14.68 -9.88
N GLN A 32 -2.07 14.98 -11.14
CA GLN A 32 -3.00 14.78 -12.27
C GLN A 32 -4.41 15.35 -12.01
N LYS A 33 -4.48 16.53 -11.36
CA LYS A 33 -5.72 17.22 -10.94
C LYS A 33 -6.56 16.50 -9.87
N LEU A 34 -6.06 15.41 -9.29
CA LEU A 34 -6.71 14.72 -8.18
C LEU A 34 -6.16 15.25 -6.84
N ALA A 35 -7.05 15.51 -5.88
CA ALA A 35 -6.71 16.02 -4.55
C ALA A 35 -6.75 14.95 -3.44
N LYS A 36 -7.29 13.76 -3.74
CA LYS A 36 -7.35 12.62 -2.83
C LYS A 36 -6.85 11.38 -3.54
N ALA A 37 -6.12 10.54 -2.83
CA ALA A 37 -5.64 9.27 -3.36
C ALA A 37 -5.75 8.17 -2.30
N HIS A 38 -5.79 6.94 -2.76
CA HIS A 38 -5.73 5.76 -1.91
C HIS A 38 -4.28 5.36 -1.69
N TYR A 39 -3.86 5.21 -0.43
CA TYR A 39 -2.51 4.82 -0.10
C TYR A 39 -2.46 3.36 0.33
N ALA A 40 -1.49 2.63 -0.20
CA ALA A 40 -1.17 1.27 0.23
C ALA A 40 0.34 1.15 0.42
N CYS A 41 0.75 0.43 1.45
CA CYS A 41 2.15 0.13 1.73
C CYS A 41 2.34 -1.40 1.75
N MET A 42 3.42 -1.86 1.15
CA MET A 42 3.73 -3.28 1.11
C MET A 42 5.24 -3.48 1.32
N ASN A 43 5.59 -4.39 2.21
CA ASN A 43 6.96 -4.87 2.38
C ASN A 43 7.03 -6.27 1.78
N ILE A 44 7.85 -6.39 0.74
CA ILE A 44 8.06 -7.63 0.01
C ILE A 44 9.54 -7.98 -0.01
N GLU A 45 9.80 -9.28 -0.06
CA GLU A 45 11.09 -9.85 -0.37
C GLU A 45 10.94 -10.59 -1.70
N CYS A 46 11.65 -10.12 -2.71
CA CYS A 46 11.58 -10.66 -4.06
C CYS A 46 12.92 -10.50 -4.76
N ASP A 47 13.09 -11.24 -5.84
CA ASP A 47 14.21 -11.12 -6.76
C ASP A 47 14.06 -9.86 -7.64
N LEU A 48 15.15 -9.51 -8.32
CA LEU A 48 15.23 -8.29 -9.12
C LEU A 48 14.34 -8.35 -10.38
N GLU A 49 14.08 -9.54 -10.93
CA GLU A 49 13.22 -9.69 -12.11
C GLU A 49 11.77 -9.40 -11.75
N THR A 50 11.28 -10.01 -10.67
CA THR A 50 9.93 -9.73 -10.13
C THR A 50 9.75 -8.25 -9.78
N LEU A 51 10.76 -7.61 -9.20
CA LEU A 51 10.70 -6.18 -8.90
C LEU A 51 10.50 -5.33 -10.16
N ARG A 52 11.26 -5.62 -11.23
CA ARG A 52 11.14 -4.89 -12.50
C ARG A 52 9.79 -5.09 -13.17
N GLU A 53 9.23 -6.28 -13.09
CA GLU A 53 7.89 -6.56 -13.60
C GLU A 53 6.81 -5.78 -12.84
N LEU A 54 6.94 -5.67 -11.52
CA LEU A 54 6.03 -4.84 -10.71
C LEU A 54 6.14 -3.36 -11.07
N GLU A 55 7.36 -2.83 -11.19
CA GLU A 55 7.59 -1.45 -11.62
C GLU A 55 7.01 -1.17 -13.00
N HIS A 56 7.18 -2.11 -13.94
CA HIS A 56 6.56 -2.05 -15.25
C HIS A 56 5.04 -2.04 -15.11
N SER A 57 4.45 -2.97 -14.35
CA SER A 57 3.01 -3.02 -14.15
C SER A 57 2.44 -1.75 -13.51
N PHE A 58 3.17 -1.10 -12.59
CA PHE A 58 2.74 0.18 -12.01
C PHE A 58 2.77 1.31 -13.04
N LYS A 59 3.78 1.35 -13.91
CA LYS A 59 3.91 2.37 -14.94
C LYS A 59 2.79 2.33 -15.99
N PHE A 60 2.33 1.13 -16.35
CA PHE A 60 1.27 0.93 -17.35
C PHE A 60 -0.14 0.89 -16.75
N ASN A 61 -0.28 1.08 -15.44
CA ASN A 61 -1.57 1.10 -14.78
C ASN A 61 -1.96 2.54 -14.43
N ASP A 62 -2.90 3.10 -15.19
CA ASP A 62 -3.40 4.47 -15.00
C ASP A 62 -4.07 4.71 -13.63
N ALA A 63 -4.47 3.65 -12.92
CA ALA A 63 -5.00 3.78 -11.57
C ALA A 63 -3.91 4.10 -10.53
N VAL A 64 -2.63 3.86 -10.84
CA VAL A 64 -1.51 4.13 -9.94
C VAL A 64 -0.95 5.52 -10.26
N LEU A 65 -1.25 6.50 -9.40
CA LEU A 65 -0.79 7.88 -9.61
C LEU A 65 0.71 8.06 -9.38
N ARG A 66 1.25 7.35 -8.38
CA ARG A 66 2.67 7.38 -8.01
C ARG A 66 3.01 6.10 -7.25
N SER A 67 4.13 5.50 -7.60
CA SER A 67 4.77 4.42 -6.86
C SER A 67 6.12 4.89 -6.31
N LEU A 68 6.56 4.31 -5.22
CA LEU A 68 7.88 4.52 -4.64
C LEU A 68 8.39 3.17 -4.13
N VAL A 69 9.54 2.76 -4.63
CA VAL A 69 10.24 1.54 -4.22
C VAL A 69 11.47 1.95 -3.43
N ILE A 70 11.65 1.35 -2.26
CA ILE A 70 12.80 1.59 -1.39
C ILE A 70 13.42 0.25 -1.04
N LYS A 71 14.72 0.11 -1.26
CA LYS A 71 15.48 -1.04 -0.77
C LYS A 71 15.66 -0.89 0.74
N THR A 72 15.34 -1.94 1.47
CA THR A 72 15.53 -2.03 2.92
C THR A 72 16.45 -3.20 3.24
N ASP A 73 17.26 -3.08 4.30
CA ASP A 73 18.21 -4.13 4.69
C ASP A 73 17.54 -5.26 5.49
N LYS A 74 16.36 -4.99 6.08
CA LYS A 74 15.61 -5.93 6.92
C LYS A 74 14.12 -5.90 6.59
N ALA A 75 13.48 -7.04 6.81
CA ALA A 75 12.03 -7.18 6.70
C ALA A 75 11.33 -6.54 7.91
N GLU A 76 10.73 -5.36 7.69
CA GLU A 76 9.88 -4.71 8.68
C GLU A 76 8.47 -5.32 8.67
N THR A 77 8.13 -6.05 9.73
CA THR A 77 6.82 -6.71 9.91
C THR A 77 5.89 -5.94 10.85
N ALA A 78 6.43 -5.00 11.63
CA ALA A 78 5.65 -4.24 12.61
C ALA A 78 4.69 -3.25 11.92
N PRO A 79 3.52 -2.98 12.51
CA PRO A 79 2.56 -2.01 11.97
C PRO A 79 3.12 -0.59 12.01
N SER A 80 2.97 0.14 10.91
CA SER A 80 3.40 1.52 10.79
C SER A 80 2.56 2.47 11.66
N ILE A 81 3.10 3.67 11.89
CA ILE A 81 2.38 4.75 12.57
C ILE A 81 1.09 5.09 11.81
N MET A 82 1.10 4.99 10.48
CA MET A 82 -0.08 5.27 9.66
C MET A 82 -1.17 4.22 9.86
N MET A 83 -0.82 2.94 9.95
CA MET A 83 -1.80 1.87 10.19
C MET A 83 -2.47 2.02 11.56
N LYS A 84 -1.68 2.32 12.60
CA LYS A 84 -2.22 2.60 13.95
C LYS A 84 -3.18 3.79 13.98
N GLN A 85 -2.93 4.81 13.16
CA GLN A 85 -3.85 5.95 13.03
C GLN A 85 -5.16 5.54 12.36
N VAL A 86 -5.08 4.76 11.27
CA VAL A 86 -6.25 4.28 10.54
C VAL A 86 -7.13 3.40 11.43
N GLU A 87 -6.55 2.43 12.13
CA GLU A 87 -7.28 1.58 13.08
C GLU A 87 -7.99 2.39 14.17
N ARG A 88 -7.33 3.43 14.69
CA ARG A 88 -7.92 4.33 15.70
C ARG A 88 -9.09 5.14 15.14
N ASP A 89 -8.95 5.66 13.93
CA ASP A 89 -9.99 6.44 13.26
C ASP A 89 -11.21 5.57 12.90
N GLU A 90 -10.97 4.32 12.49
CA GLU A 90 -12.01 3.32 12.24
C GLU A 90 -12.73 2.92 13.54
N ALA A 91 -11.99 2.63 14.61
CA ALA A 91 -12.57 2.30 15.91
C ALA A 91 -13.45 3.44 16.45
N ARG A 92 -13.03 4.70 16.26
CA ARG A 92 -13.80 5.87 16.65
C ARG A 92 -15.11 6.00 15.87
N LYS A 93 -15.09 5.74 14.55
CA LYS A 93 -16.30 5.76 13.71
C LYS A 93 -17.28 4.66 14.10
N ALA A 94 -16.79 3.44 14.33
CA ALA A 94 -17.63 2.31 14.74
C ALA A 94 -18.35 2.58 16.07
N GLN A 95 -17.69 3.24 17.03
CA GLN A 95 -18.33 3.63 18.29
C GLN A 95 -19.43 4.67 18.12
N GLN A 96 -19.26 5.61 17.19
CA GLN A 96 -20.26 6.64 16.90
C GLN A 96 -21.50 6.06 16.19
N GLU A 97 -21.32 5.07 15.33
CA GLU A 97 -22.42 4.37 14.66
C GLU A 97 -23.22 3.47 15.60
N GLN A 98 -22.60 2.96 16.68
CA GLN A 98 -23.29 2.14 17.68
C GLN A 98 -24.06 2.95 18.74
N THR A 99 -23.77 4.25 18.86
CA THR A 99 -24.43 5.15 19.83
C THR A 99 -25.52 6.03 19.20
N ALA A 100 -25.70 5.96 17.88
CA ALA A 100 -26.75 6.63 17.12
C ALA A 100 -27.90 5.66 16.81
#